data_AF-A0A2S6TKC5-F1
#
_entry.id   AF-A0A2S6TKC5-F1
#
_cell.length_a   1.000
_cell.length_b   1.000
_cell.length_c   1.000
_cell.angle_alpha   90.00
_cell.angle_beta   90.00
_cell.angle_gamma   90.00
#
_symmetry.space_group_name_H-M   'P 1'
#
loop_
_entity.id
_entity.type
_entity.pdbx_description
1 polymer ?
#
loop_
_entity_poly.entity_id
_entity_poly.type
_entity_poly.pdbx_seq_one_letter_code
_entity_poly.pdbx_strand_id
1 'polypeptide(L)' 'MLILDILFKPLNYLSKIVDSINHLVGIAVAWLTVLMVINVFIVVVLRYVFSIGFVWLQELYVWSHAAVFLLGA' A
#
# COMPACT_ATOMS: atom_id res chain seq x y z
N MET A 1 26.21 -14.34 29.35
CA MET A 1 25.11 -13.36 29.49
C MET A 1 25.50 -12.02 28.87
N LEU A 2 26.50 -11.31 29.38
CA LEU A 2 26.93 -9.98 28.88
C LEU A 2 27.42 -9.92 27.40
N ILE A 3 28.01 -11.00 26.88
CA ILE A 3 28.52 -11.07 25.49
C ILE A 3 27.37 -11.25 24.47
N LEU A 4 26.27 -11.91 24.86
CA LEU A 4 25.11 -12.11 23.98
C LEU A 4 24.39 -10.78 23.74
N ASP A 5 24.18 -9.98 24.78
CA ASP A 5 23.45 -8.71 24.69
C ASP A 5 24.19 -7.66 23.82
N ILE A 6 25.52 -7.68 23.82
CA ILE A 6 26.36 -6.82 22.96
C ILE A 6 26.24 -7.24 21.49
N LEU A 7 26.16 -8.54 21.22
CA LEU A 7 26.03 -9.08 19.86
C LEU A 7 24.63 -8.85 19.26
N PHE A 8 23.57 -8.94 20.09
CA PHE A 8 22.17 -8.77 19.65
C PHE A 8 21.70 -7.31 19.60
N LYS A 9 22.39 -6.37 20.26
CA LYS A 9 22.09 -4.93 20.21
C LYS A 9 21.96 -4.35 18.79
N PRO A 10 22.91 -4.56 17.86
CA PRO A 10 22.79 -4.06 16.49
C PRO A 10 21.64 -4.73 15.72
N LEU A 11 21.39 -6.02 15.98
CA LEU A 11 20.31 -6.78 15.36
C LEU A 11 18.92 -6.20 15.73
N ASN A 12 18.74 -5.89 17.01
CA ASN A 12 17.50 -5.29 17.52
C ASN A 12 17.28 -3.86 16.99
N TYR A 13 18.36 -3.12 16.71
CA TYR A 13 18.24 -1.79 16.13
C TYR A 13 17.79 -1.85 14.67
N LEU A 14 18.35 -2.78 13.89
CA LEU A 14 17.92 -3.04 12.51
C LEU A 14 16.48 -3.52 12.44
N SER A 15 16.08 -4.45 13.33
CA SER A 15 14.70 -4.93 13.40
C SER A 15 13.72 -3.78 13.63
N LYS A 16 14.00 -2.88 14.59
CA LYS A 16 13.13 -1.73 14.88
C LYS A 16 12.96 -0.78 13.70
N ILE A 17 14.01 -0.58 12.90
CA ILE A 17 13.93 0.24 11.69
C ILE A 17 13.04 -0.43 10.66
N VAL A 18 13.25 -1.73 10.41
CA VAL A 18 12.43 -2.50 9.46
C VAL A 18 10.98 -2.54 9.92
N ASP A 19 10.72 -2.78 11.21
CA ASP A 19 9.37 -2.78 11.79
C ASP A 19 8.68 -1.43 11.62
N SER A 20 9.41 -0.32 11.82
CA SER A 20 8.87 1.03 11.64
C SER A 20 8.54 1.34 10.18
N ILE A 21 9.41 0.94 9.24
CA ILE A 21 9.17 1.08 7.80
C ILE A 21 7.96 0.25 7.39
N ASN A 22 7.91 -1.01 7.82
CA ASN A 22 6.81 -1.91 7.49
C ASN A 22 5.46 -1.39 8.02
N HIS A 23 5.46 -0.81 9.22
CA HIS A 23 4.27 -0.18 9.79
C HIS A 23 3.81 1.04 8.96
N LEU A 24 4.73 1.90 8.53
CA LEU A 24 4.42 3.05 7.66
C LEU A 24 3.90 2.59 6.29
N VAL A 25 4.53 1.57 5.69
CA VAL A 25 4.09 0.97 4.43
C VAL A 25 2.70 0.37 4.58
N GLY A 26 2.42 -0.38 5.64
CA GLY A 26 1.09 -0.94 5.91
C GLY A 26 0.01 0.13 6.02
N ILE A 27 0.28 1.25 6.71
CA ILE A 27 -0.66 2.38 6.77
C ILE A 27 -0.84 3.01 5.38
N ALA A 28 0.23 3.21 4.62
CA ALA A 28 0.15 3.79 3.28
C ALA A 28 -0.69 2.91 2.34
N VAL A 29 -0.51 1.59 2.37
CA VAL A 29 -1.26 0.60 1.58
C VAL A 29 -2.75 0.59 1.94
N ALA A 30 -3.07 0.71 3.23
CA ALA A 30 -4.46 0.80 3.69
C ALA A 30 -5.17 2.01 3.06
N TRP A 31 -4.52 3.18 3.07
CA TRP A 31 -5.07 4.39 2.42
C TRP A 31 -5.16 4.25 0.90
N LEU A 32 -4.16 3.63 0.25
CA LEU A 32 -4.15 3.38 -1.19
C LEU A 32 -5.32 2.47 -1.62
N THR A 33 -5.65 1.48 -0.80
CA THR A 33 -6.80 0.58 -1.04
C THR A 33 -8.13 1.32 -0.97
N VAL A 34 -8.29 2.24 -0.02
CA VAL A 34 -9.50 3.08 0.08
C VAL A 34 -9.65 3.96 -1.17
N LEU A 35 -8.55 4.59 -1.62
CA LEU A 35 -8.54 5.39 -2.84
C LEU A 35 -8.90 4.54 -4.08
N MET A 36 -8.41 3.30 -4.15
CA MET A 36 -8.74 2.37 -5.24
C MET A 36 -10.25 2.10 -5.29
N VAL A 37 -10.90 1.84 -4.15
CA VAL A 37 -12.36 1.59 -4.10
C VAL A 37 -13.15 2.81 -4.56
N ILE A 38 -12.76 4.02 -4.13
CA ILE A 38 -13.38 5.27 -4.58
C ILE A 38 -13.22 5.43 -6.10
N ASN A 39 -12.01 5.15 -6.62
CA ASN A 39 -11.74 5.23 -8.05
C ASN A 39 -12.64 4.28 -8.85
N VAL A 40 -12.75 3.01 -8.43
CA VAL A 40 -13.63 2.02 -9.07
C VAL A 40 -15.10 2.48 -9.02
N PHE A 41 -15.56 3.01 -7.89
CA PHE A 41 -16.92 3.55 -7.78
C PHE A 41 -17.17 4.68 -8.78
N ILE A 42 -16.24 5.62 -8.90
CA ILE A 42 -16.32 6.73 -9.87
C ILE A 42 -16.35 6.19 -11.31
N VAL A 43 -15.47 5.25 -11.66
CA VAL A 43 -15.41 4.62 -12.99
C VAL A 43 -16.74 3.96 -13.34
N VAL A 44 -17.33 3.20 -12.42
CA VAL A 44 -18.61 2.50 -12.61
C VAL A 44 -19.74 3.51 -12.80
N VAL A 45 -19.85 4.54 -11.93
CA VAL A 45 -20.91 5.55 -12.06
C VAL A 45 -20.79 6.33 -13.37
N LEU A 46 -19.60 6.84 -13.72
CA LEU A 46 -19.38 7.56 -14.97
C LEU A 46 -19.71 6.70 -16.19
N ARG A 47 -19.28 5.43 -16.17
CA ARG A 47 -19.47 4.53 -17.30
C ARG A 47 -20.91 4.07 -17.47
N TYR A 48 -21.60 3.73 -16.39
CA TYR A 48 -22.94 3.14 -16.49
C TYR A 48 -24.07 4.17 -16.42
N VAL A 49 -23.91 5.26 -15.66
CA VAL A 49 -24.94 6.30 -15.51
C VAL A 49 -24.81 7.34 -16.62
N PHE A 50 -23.58 7.79 -16.89
CA PHE A 50 -23.34 8.86 -17.84
C PHE A 50 -22.89 8.36 -19.22
N SER A 51 -22.61 7.06 -19.40
CA SER A 51 -22.00 6.50 -20.61
C SER A 51 -20.68 7.16 -21.01
N ILE A 52 -19.97 7.80 -20.08
CA ILE A 52 -18.69 8.47 -20.30
C ILE A 52 -17.58 7.53 -19.78
N GLY A 53 -16.67 7.15 -20.68
CA GLY A 53 -15.54 6.27 -20.37
C GLY A 53 -14.21 7.01 -20.48
N PHE A 54 -13.56 7.27 -19.34
CA PHE A 54 -12.19 7.78 -19.32
C PHE A 54 -11.21 6.62 -19.18
N VAL A 55 -10.35 6.42 -20.20
CA VAL A 55 -9.36 5.33 -20.22
C VAL A 55 -8.33 5.49 -19.11
N TRP A 56 -7.87 6.71 -18.84
CA TRP A 56 -6.89 7.00 -17.78
C TRP A 56 -7.39 6.57 -16.39
N LEU A 57 -8.69 6.71 -16.13
CA LEU A 57 -9.35 6.36 -14.87
C LEU A 57 -9.39 4.84 -14.68
N GLN A 58 -9.52 4.10 -15.78
CA GLN A 58 -9.44 2.65 -15.80
C GLN A 58 -7.98 2.16 -15.61
N GLU A 59 -7.02 2.75 -16.29
CA GLU A 59 -5.62 2.41 -16.06
C GLU A 59 -5.23 2.64 -14.59
N LEU A 60 -5.65 3.76 -14.00
CA LEU A 60 -5.34 4.11 -12.62
C LEU A 60 -5.82 3.06 -11.59
N TYR A 61 -6.94 2.36 -11.86
CA TYR A 61 -7.36 1.24 -10.99
C TYR A 61 -6.38 0.06 -11.06
N VAL A 62 -5.89 -0.29 -12.25
CA VAL A 62 -4.97 -1.42 -12.45
C VAL A 62 -3.64 -1.14 -11.75
N TRP A 63 -3.10 0.06 -11.95
CA TRP A 63 -1.83 0.48 -11.36
C TRP A 63 -1.91 0.56 -9.82
N SER A 64 -3.01 1.12 -9.29
CA SER A 64 -3.22 1.17 -7.83
C SER A 64 -3.40 -0.22 -7.22
N HIS A 65 -4.11 -1.13 -7.89
CA HIS A 65 -4.26 -2.51 -7.45
C HIS A 65 -2.92 -3.25 -7.40
N ALA A 66 -2.11 -3.12 -8.45
CA ALA A 66 -0.76 -3.70 -8.49
C ALA A 66 0.14 -3.13 -7.38
N ALA A 67 0.09 -1.82 -7.15
CA ALA A 67 0.86 -1.16 -6.08
C ALA A 67 0.45 -1.67 -4.69
N VAL A 68 -0.85 -1.81 -4.42
CA VAL A 68 -1.35 -2.37 -3.15
C VAL A 68 -0.86 -3.80 -2.95
N PHE A 69 -0.88 -4.62 -4.00
CA PHE A 69 -0.46 -6.03 -3.91
C PHE A 69 1.05 -6.18 -3.68
N LEU A 70 1.86 -5.34 -4.33
CA LEU A 70 3.32 -5.34 -4.18
C LEU A 70 3.78 -4.78 -2.83
N LEU A 71 3.10 -3.75 -2.31
CA LEU A 71 3.46 -3.11 -1.04
C LEU A 71 2.85 -3.82 0.18
N GLY A 72 1.80 -4.60 -0.01
CA GLY A 72 1.17 -5.40 1.05
C GLY A 72 1.75 -6.81 1.22
N ALA A 73 2.67 -7.24 0.35
CA ALA A 73 3.35 -8.53 0.40
C ALA A 73 4.65 -8.47 1.22
#